data_AF-A0A4R8WML7-F1
#
_entry.id   AF-A0A4R8WML7-F1
#
_cell.length_a   1.000
_cell.length_b   1.000
_cell.length_c   1.000
_cell.angle_alpha   90.00
_cell.angle_beta   90.00
_cell.angle_gamma   90.00
#
_symmetry.space_group_name_H-M   'P 1'
#
loop_
_entity.id
_entity.type
_entity.pdbx_description
1 polymer ?
#
loop_
_entity_poly.entity_id
_entity_poly.type
_entity_poly.pdbx_seq_one_letter_code
_entity_poly.pdbx_strand_id
1 'polypeptide(L)' 'MWKRQEATQVDHIDGLGPNGPRGFDNNNLQALSASHHSRKTASRDGGFGNPKRSD' A
#
# COMPACT_ATOMS: atom_id res chain seq x y z
N MET A 1 -14.77 14.57 18.55
CA MET A 1 -13.87 15.00 17.47
C MET A 1 -13.41 13.76 16.72
N TRP A 2 -13.61 13.68 15.40
CA TRP A 2 -12.99 12.63 14.59
C TRP A 2 -11.55 13.04 14.25
N LYS A 3 -10.59 12.20 14.63
CA LYS A 3 -9.19 12.33 14.25
C LYS A 3 -8.88 11.33 13.15
N ARG A 4 -8.20 11.76 12.08
CA ARG A 4 -7.66 10.84 11.08
C ARG A 4 -6.56 9.99 11.72
N GLN A 5 -6.50 8.72 11.36
CA GLN A 5 -5.43 7.84 11.83
C GLN A 5 -4.09 8.29 11.26
N GLU A 6 -3.06 8.30 12.10
CA GLU A 6 -1.70 8.65 11.69
C GLU A 6 -1.18 7.66 10.66
N ALA A 7 -0.35 8.15 9.74
CA ALA A 7 0.38 7.28 8.83
C ALA A 7 1.55 6.65 9.59
N THR A 8 1.65 5.33 9.54
CA THR A 8 2.69 4.55 10.23
C THR A 8 3.40 3.58 9.31
N GLN A 9 2.98 3.49 8.04
CA GLN A 9 3.50 2.55 7.05
C GLN A 9 3.83 3.31 5.76
N VAL A 10 4.92 2.92 5.12
CA VAL A 10 5.24 3.31 3.75
C VAL A 10 4.77 2.18 2.84
N ASP A 11 4.01 2.52 1.81
CA ASP A 11 3.41 1.58 0.85
C ASP A 11 3.84 1.93 -0.57
N HIS A 12 4.08 0.89 -1.38
CA HIS A 12 4.35 1.03 -2.81
C HIS A 12 3.02 1.11 -3.57
N ILE A 13 2.79 2.22 -4.28
CA ILE A 13 1.56 2.50 -5.03
C ILE A 13 1.30 1.40 -6.08
N ASP A 14 2.34 0.92 -6.77
CA ASP A 14 2.24 -0.17 -7.75
C ASP A 14 2.11 -1.58 -7.15
N GLY A 15 2.25 -1.72 -5.82
CA GLY A 15 2.15 -2.99 -5.12
C GLY A 15 3.26 -4.00 -5.49
N LEU A 16 4.37 -3.56 -6.08
CA LEU A 16 5.51 -4.43 -6.46
C LEU A 16 6.57 -4.55 -5.35
N GLY A 17 6.48 -3.71 -4.31
CA GLY A 17 7.39 -3.74 -3.17
C GLY A 17 8.79 -3.21 -3.51
N PRO A 18 9.74 -3.34 -2.57
CA PRO A 18 11.09 -2.76 -2.69
C PRO A 18 11.93 -3.37 -3.82
N ASN A 19 11.62 -4.60 -4.25
CA ASN A 19 12.32 -5.27 -5.35
C ASN A 19 11.70 -4.96 -6.74
N GLY A 20 10.61 -4.18 -6.78
CA GLY A 20 10.03 -3.70 -8.03
C GLY A 20 10.92 -2.65 -8.70
N PRO A 21 10.73 -2.39 -10.00
CA PRO A 21 11.54 -1.43 -10.78
C PRO A 21 11.48 0.01 -10.23
N ARG A 22 10.44 0.34 -9.45
CA ARG A 22 10.24 1.63 -8.79
C ARG A 22 10.28 1.54 -7.26
N GLY A 23 10.99 0.55 -6.70
CA GLY A 23 10.99 0.27 -5.26
C GLY A 23 11.45 1.43 -4.38
N PHE A 24 12.26 2.35 -4.92
CA PHE A 24 12.77 3.53 -4.22
C PHE A 24 12.42 4.85 -4.93
N ASP A 25 11.50 4.81 -5.90
CA ASP A 25 11.00 6.03 -6.53
C ASP A 25 10.05 6.74 -5.56
N ASN A 26 10.38 7.96 -5.17
CA ASN A 26 9.54 8.76 -4.25
C ASN A 26 8.11 8.96 -4.79
N ASN A 27 7.90 8.95 -6.10
CA ASN A 27 6.56 9.05 -6.71
C ASN A 27 5.78 7.73 -6.66
N ASN A 28 6.41 6.63 -6.28
CA ASN A 28 5.77 5.33 -6.05
C ASN A 28 5.53 5.04 -4.56
N LEU A 29 5.96 5.92 -3.65
CA LEU A 29 5.80 5.72 -2.21
C LEU A 29 4.65 6.58 -1.67
N GLN A 30 3.78 5.99 -0.86
CA GLN A 30 2.71 6.70 -0.14
C GLN A 30 2.72 6.35 1.35
N ALA A 31 2.40 7.34 2.19
CA ALA A 31 2.27 7.16 3.63
C ALA A 31 0.83 6.75 4.00
N LEU A 32 0.65 5.58 4.60
CA LEU A 32 -0.66 5.05 4.99
C LEU A 32 -0.73 4.73 6.48
N SER A 33 -1.93 4.86 7.05
CA SER A 33 -2.22 4.23 8.35
C SER A 33 -2.29 2.71 8.18
N ALA A 34 -2.04 1.96 9.24
CA ALA A 34 -2.07 0.50 9.19
C ALA A 34 -3.39 -0.06 8.61
N SER A 35 -4.54 0.52 8.97
CA SER A 35 -5.85 0.08 8.47
C SER A 35 -6.04 0.31 6.97
N HIS A 36 -5.51 1.42 6.44
CA HIS A 36 -5.58 1.73 5.01
C HIS A 36 -4.62 0.85 4.22
N HIS A 37 -3.42 0.64 4.75
CA HIS A 37 -2.44 -0.27 4.17
C HIS A 37 -3.02 -1.69 4.05
N SER A 38 -3.52 -2.28 5.14
CA SER A 38 -4.12 -3.63 5.11
C SER A 38 -5.28 -3.75 4.12
N ARG A 39 -6.14 -2.73 4.04
CA ARG A 39 -7.25 -2.70 3.07
C ARG A 39 -6.75 -2.63 1.63
N LYS A 40 -5.74 -1.81 1.33
CA LYS A 40 -5.14 -1.75 -0.02
C LYS A 40 -4.55 -3.10 -0.40
N THR A 41 -3.77 -3.72 0.50
CA THR A 41 -3.19 -5.04 0.28
C THR A 41 -4.25 -6.09 -0.04
N ALA A 42 -5.32 -6.16 0.75
CA ALA A 42 -6.38 -7.15 0.55
C ALA A 42 -7.23 -6.88 -0.71
N SER A 43 -7.50 -5.61 -1.03
CA SER A 43 -8.45 -5.25 -2.09
C SER A 43 -7.84 -4.93 -3.44
N ARG A 44 -6.52 -4.65 -3.52
CA ARG A 44 -5.85 -4.22 -4.76
C ARG A 44 -4.58 -5.02 -5.02
N ASP A 45 -3.64 -4.99 -4.07
CA ASP A 45 -2.29 -5.49 -4.34
C ASP A 45 -2.17 -7.00 -4.32
N GLY A 46 -3.18 -7.72 -3.83
CA GLY A 46 -3.15 -9.17 -3.69
C GLY A 46 -2.20 -9.63 -2.58
N GLY A 47 -2.75 -9.75 -1.37
CA GLY A 47 -2.11 -10.36 -0.20
C GLY A 47 -3.16 -11.05 0.68
N PHE A 48 -2.71 -11.75 1.71
CA PHE A 48 -3.57 -12.58 2.59
C PHE A 48 -4.39 -13.64 1.82
N GLY A 49 -3.80 -14.21 0.76
CA GLY A 49 -4.48 -15.20 -0.10
C GLY A 49 -5.40 -14.58 -1.17
N ASN A 50 -5.49 -13.25 -1.27
CA ASN A 50 -6.25 -12.58 -2.32
C ASN A 50 -5.42 -12.40 -3.60
N PRO A 51 -6.04 -12.53 -4.78
CA PRO A 51 -5.37 -12.20 -6.04
C PRO A 51 -5.14 -10.69 -6.17
N LYS A 52 -4.13 -10.30 -6.93
CA LYS A 52 -3.96 -8.89 -7.36
C LYS A 52 -5.14 -8.52 -8.27
N ARG A 53 -5.71 -7.32 -8.11
CA ARG A 53 -6.65 -6.80 -9.10
C ARG A 53 -5.88 -6.18 -10.26
N SER A 54 -6.25 -6.56 -11.48
CA SER A 54 -5.89 -5.80 -12.68
C SER A 54 -6.92 -4.69 -12.86
N ASP A 55 -6.54 -3.45 -12.54
CA ASP A 55 -7.29 -2.26 -12.95
C ASP A 55 -6.87 -1.85 -14.37
#